data_AF-A0A7Z9G247-F1
#
_entry.id   AF-A0A7Z9G247-F1
#
_cell.length_a   1.000
_cell.length_b   1.000
_cell.length_c   1.000
_cell.angle_alpha   90.00
_cell.angle_beta   90.00
_cell.angle_gamma   90.00
#
_symmetry.space_group_name_H-M   'P 1'
#
loop_
_entity.id
_entity.type
_entity.pdbx_description
1 polymer ?
#
loop_
_entity_poly.entity_id
_entity_poly.type
_entity_poly.pdbx_seq_one_letter_code
_entity_poly.pdbx_strand_id
1 'polypeptide(L)'
;MRHVIIGTAGHVDHGKSALIRALTGIETDRLKEEKERGLSIELGFAYFDLPDGLRAGIVDVPGHEKFIRNMLSGAYGMDIVLLVVDAKEGVQEQTFEHLEIIDLLGISIGILVITKLDLVDANQLEESTEMSREMLVGTTLEGSPTVAVSNITGEGIDQLKQTIVDQVKNATKEEFENGIPRLYVDRIFIMSGFGAIVTGTLVGGIIQQDQRMKILPGRNEVRVRGIQVHNEPTVQALPGQRTAINLSNVTETISQY
;
A
#
# COMPACT_ATOMS: atom_id res chain seq x y z
N MET A 1 -2.60 -4.00 19.46
CA MET A 1 -1.68 -4.63 18.47
C MET A 1 -1.82 -3.86 17.17
N ARG A 2 -0.72 -3.35 16.60
CA ARG A 2 -0.75 -2.47 15.42
C ARG A 2 -0.78 -3.31 14.14
N HIS A 3 -1.72 -3.01 13.25
CA HIS A 3 -1.68 -3.49 11.88
C HIS A 3 -0.82 -2.56 11.04
N VAL A 4 0.02 -3.13 10.17
CA VAL A 4 0.97 -2.39 9.36
C VAL A 4 0.52 -2.37 7.91
N ILE A 5 0.57 -1.21 7.28
CA ILE A 5 0.33 -1.02 5.85
C ILE A 5 1.66 -0.81 5.13
N ILE A 6 1.91 -1.66 4.14
CA ILE A 6 3.07 -1.62 3.26
C ILE A 6 2.60 -1.13 1.89
N GLY A 7 3.22 -0.07 1.39
CA GLY A 7 3.03 0.41 0.03
C GLY A 7 4.10 -0.10 -0.93
N THR A 8 3.77 -0.22 -2.20
CA THR A 8 4.78 -0.19 -3.28
C THR A 8 4.87 1.21 -3.87
N ALA A 9 6.01 1.57 -4.44
CA ALA A 9 6.22 2.79 -5.21
C ALA A 9 7.34 2.58 -6.25
N GLY A 10 7.44 3.43 -7.26
CA GLY A 10 8.44 3.33 -8.33
C GLY A 10 7.83 3.42 -9.73
N HIS A 11 8.69 3.52 -10.74
CA HIS A 11 8.31 3.69 -12.14
C HIS A 11 7.42 2.55 -12.67
N VAL A 12 6.66 2.84 -13.73
CA VAL A 12 5.93 1.83 -14.51
C VAL A 12 6.88 0.71 -14.95
N ASP A 13 6.40 -0.52 -15.02
CA ASP A 13 7.16 -1.70 -15.48
C ASP A 13 8.42 -2.10 -14.70
N HIS A 14 8.74 -1.42 -13.60
CA HIS A 14 9.78 -1.86 -12.64
C HIS A 14 9.34 -3.08 -11.78
N GLY A 15 8.15 -3.61 -12.00
CA GLY A 15 7.73 -4.90 -11.43
C GLY A 15 7.11 -4.86 -10.03
N LYS A 16 6.49 -3.74 -9.62
CA LYS A 16 5.75 -3.60 -8.34
C LYS A 16 4.71 -4.71 -8.13
N SER A 17 3.78 -4.88 -9.07
CA SER A 17 2.70 -5.87 -8.98
C SER A 17 3.24 -7.31 -9.01
N ALA A 18 4.27 -7.55 -9.84
CA ALA A 18 4.97 -8.84 -9.90
C ALA A 18 5.70 -9.17 -8.60
N LEU A 19 6.29 -8.17 -7.93
CA LEU A 19 6.94 -8.31 -6.63
C LEU A 19 5.93 -8.69 -5.55
N ILE A 20 4.77 -8.03 -5.51
CA ILE A 20 3.70 -8.37 -4.55
C ILE A 20 3.23 -9.81 -4.78
N ARG A 21 3.05 -10.22 -6.04
CA ARG A 21 2.68 -11.60 -6.35
C ARG A 21 3.76 -12.59 -5.90
N ALA A 22 5.04 -12.28 -6.08
CA ALA A 22 6.13 -13.14 -5.61
C ALA A 22 6.20 -13.22 -4.06
N LEU A 23 5.88 -12.13 -3.36
CA LEU A 23 5.87 -12.07 -1.90
C LEU A 23 4.66 -12.78 -1.27
N THR A 24 3.49 -12.66 -1.89
CA THR A 24 2.19 -12.99 -1.25
C THR A 24 1.40 -14.08 -1.97
N GLY A 25 1.71 -14.36 -3.23
CA GLY A 25 0.89 -15.19 -4.11
C GLY A 25 -0.40 -14.53 -4.60
N ILE A 26 -0.66 -13.27 -4.25
CA ILE A 26 -1.90 -12.55 -4.57
C ILE A 26 -1.68 -11.69 -5.83
N GLU A 27 -2.61 -11.75 -6.77
CA GLU A 27 -2.62 -10.88 -7.96
C GLU A 27 -3.37 -9.58 -7.67
N THR A 28 -2.67 -8.45 -7.82
CA THR A 28 -3.19 -7.11 -7.52
C THR A 28 -3.91 -6.47 -8.69
N ASP A 29 -3.48 -6.74 -9.92
CA ASP A 29 -4.11 -6.28 -11.15
C ASP A 29 -5.41 -7.07 -11.42
N ARG A 30 -6.55 -6.38 -11.38
CA ARG A 30 -7.88 -7.00 -11.46
C ARG A 30 -8.61 -6.64 -12.74
N LEU A 31 -8.33 -5.48 -13.32
CA LEU A 31 -8.98 -5.04 -14.54
C LEU A 31 -8.44 -5.80 -15.75
N LYS A 32 -9.32 -6.11 -16.71
CA LYS A 32 -8.89 -6.69 -17.99
C LYS A 32 -7.88 -5.79 -18.70
N GLU A 33 -8.09 -4.48 -18.64
CA GLU A 33 -7.19 -3.49 -19.23
C GLU A 33 -5.80 -3.50 -18.59
N GLU A 34 -5.71 -3.67 -17.26
CA GLU A 34 -4.42 -3.80 -16.56
C GLU A 34 -3.65 -5.02 -17.06
N LYS A 35 -4.34 -6.15 -17.22
CA LYS A 35 -3.76 -7.41 -17.72
C LYS A 35 -3.37 -7.35 -19.20
N GLU A 36 -4.17 -6.69 -20.02
CA GLU A 36 -3.92 -6.54 -21.45
C GLU A 36 -2.77 -5.57 -21.74
N ARG A 37 -2.63 -4.52 -20.93
CA ARG A 37 -1.62 -3.46 -21.12
C ARG A 37 -0.37 -3.63 -20.27
N GLY A 38 -0.40 -4.51 -19.27
CA GLY A 38 0.73 -4.75 -18.36
C GLY A 38 0.99 -3.60 -17.38
N LEU A 39 0.02 -2.71 -17.15
CA LEU A 39 0.17 -1.54 -16.27
C LEU A 39 -0.97 -1.47 -15.24
N SER A 40 -0.64 -1.17 -13.98
CA SER A 40 -1.63 -0.95 -12.92
C SER A 40 -2.29 0.42 -13.07
N ILE A 41 -3.62 0.46 -12.99
CA ILE A 41 -4.45 1.66 -13.17
C ILE A 41 -5.07 2.04 -11.82
N GLU A 42 -5.64 1.06 -11.13
CA GLU A 42 -6.24 1.24 -9.81
C GLU A 42 -5.29 0.79 -8.70
N LEU A 43 -5.63 1.16 -7.47
CA LEU A 43 -4.95 0.60 -6.29
C LEU A 43 -5.22 -0.90 -6.18
N GLY A 44 -4.16 -1.69 -6.16
CA GLY A 44 -4.19 -3.13 -5.91
C GLY A 44 -4.04 -3.44 -4.43
N PHE A 45 -4.59 -4.57 -3.97
CA PHE A 45 -4.54 -4.92 -2.55
C PHE A 45 -4.16 -6.38 -2.34
N ALA A 46 -3.21 -6.58 -1.43
CA ALA A 46 -2.74 -7.88 -0.97
C ALA A 46 -2.49 -7.84 0.55
N TYR A 47 -1.98 -8.94 1.10
CA TYR A 47 -1.55 -9.00 2.49
C TYR A 47 -0.32 -9.91 2.62
N PHE A 48 0.46 -9.65 3.66
CA PHE A 48 1.65 -10.42 4.01
C PHE A 48 1.49 -10.99 5.41
N ASP A 49 1.54 -12.32 5.53
CA ASP A 49 1.48 -13.01 6.82
C ASP A 49 2.83 -12.86 7.54
N LEU A 50 2.79 -12.30 8.75
CA LEU A 50 3.96 -12.09 9.60
C LEU A 50 4.23 -13.33 10.48
N PRO A 51 5.49 -13.56 10.91
CA PRO A 51 5.85 -14.74 11.72
C PRO A 51 5.13 -14.86 13.07
N ASP A 52 4.62 -13.73 13.59
CA ASP A 52 3.85 -13.68 14.84
C ASP A 52 2.35 -14.00 14.65
N GLY A 53 1.93 -14.34 13.43
CA GLY A 53 0.55 -14.65 13.07
C GLY A 53 -0.31 -13.42 12.75
N LEU A 54 0.27 -12.21 12.78
CA LEU A 54 -0.41 -10.99 12.30
C LEU A 54 -0.33 -10.87 10.78
N ARG A 55 -1.15 -9.97 10.21
CA ARG A 55 -1.12 -9.63 8.78
C ARG A 55 -0.77 -8.17 8.59
N ALA A 56 0.19 -7.92 7.71
CA ALA A 56 0.44 -6.60 7.15
C ALA A 56 -0.40 -6.45 5.86
N GLY A 57 -1.12 -5.33 5.73
CA GLY A 57 -1.80 -4.99 4.48
C GLY A 57 -0.80 -4.51 3.45
N ILE A 58 -0.97 -4.89 2.19
CA ILE A 58 -0.19 -4.35 1.07
C ILE A 58 -1.10 -3.54 0.16
N VAL A 59 -0.65 -2.33 -0.18
CA VAL A 59 -1.28 -1.45 -1.16
C VAL A 59 -0.33 -1.30 -2.35
N ASP A 60 -0.76 -1.81 -3.50
CA ASP A 60 -0.07 -1.64 -4.77
C ASP A 60 -0.50 -0.31 -5.39
N VAL A 61 0.44 0.63 -5.56
CA VAL A 61 0.13 1.92 -6.18
C VAL A 61 0.53 1.93 -7.65
N PRO A 62 -0.27 2.55 -8.52
CA PRO A 62 0.10 2.70 -9.92
C PRO A 62 1.34 3.59 -10.05
N GLY A 63 2.25 3.23 -10.96
CA GLY A 63 3.49 3.98 -11.21
C GLY A 63 3.38 5.12 -12.22
N HIS A 64 2.26 5.19 -12.95
CA HIS A 64 2.15 6.11 -14.09
C HIS A 64 1.69 7.50 -13.63
N GLU A 65 2.31 8.56 -14.15
CA GLU A 65 1.96 9.99 -13.91
C GLU A 65 0.44 10.30 -13.94
N LYS A 66 -0.31 9.65 -14.85
CA LYS A 66 -1.76 9.87 -15.00
C LYS A 66 -2.58 9.39 -13.80
N PHE A 67 -1.98 8.59 -12.92
CA PHE A 67 -2.62 7.97 -11.77
C PHE A 67 -2.03 8.43 -10.43
N ILE A 68 -1.32 9.57 -10.39
CA ILE A 68 -0.81 10.18 -9.14
C ILE A 68 -1.92 10.37 -8.10
N ARG A 69 -3.15 10.73 -8.52
CA ARG A 69 -4.29 10.86 -7.58
C ARG A 69 -4.61 9.54 -6.88
N ASN A 70 -4.51 8.42 -7.60
CA ASN A 70 -4.74 7.09 -7.04
C ASN A 70 -3.58 6.73 -6.10
N MET A 71 -2.34 7.01 -6.50
CA MET A 71 -1.16 6.84 -5.64
C MET A 71 -1.31 7.60 -4.32
N LEU A 72 -1.65 8.91 -4.36
CA LEU A 72 -1.84 9.73 -3.16
C LEU A 72 -2.92 9.17 -2.22
N SER A 73 -4.01 8.66 -2.79
CA SER A 73 -5.11 8.08 -2.02
C SER A 73 -4.70 6.77 -1.32
N GLY A 74 -3.82 5.98 -1.94
CA GLY A 74 -3.28 4.75 -1.36
C GLY A 74 -2.08 4.97 -0.44
N ALA A 75 -1.30 6.03 -0.68
CA ALA A 75 -0.10 6.37 0.08
C ALA A 75 -0.42 6.90 1.47
N TYR A 76 -1.60 7.50 1.63
CA TYR A 76 -2.05 8.00 2.92
C TYR A 76 -2.30 6.85 3.92
N GLY A 77 -1.49 6.79 4.97
CA GLY A 77 -1.57 5.75 6.00
C GLY A 77 -0.69 4.53 5.76
N MET A 78 0.24 4.59 4.79
CA MET A 78 1.33 3.64 4.70
C MET A 78 2.31 3.83 5.86
N ASP A 79 2.68 2.74 6.52
CA ASP A 79 3.71 2.74 7.54
C ASP A 79 5.10 2.46 6.94
N ILE A 80 5.14 1.65 5.87
CA ILE A 80 6.36 1.20 5.20
C ILE A 80 6.19 1.33 3.69
N VAL A 81 7.23 1.75 2.97
CA VAL A 81 7.24 1.75 1.50
C VAL A 81 8.32 0.85 0.91
N LEU A 82 7.95 0.00 -0.03
CA LEU A 82 8.85 -0.70 -0.94
C LEU A 82 9.07 0.18 -2.17
N LEU A 83 10.19 0.88 -2.24
CA LEU A 83 10.56 1.68 -3.40
C LEU A 83 11.26 0.76 -4.41
N VAL A 84 10.59 0.51 -5.54
CA VAL A 84 10.97 -0.50 -6.52
C VAL A 84 11.71 0.14 -7.69
N VAL A 85 12.92 -0.33 -7.94
CA VAL A 85 13.78 0.12 -9.04
C VAL A 85 14.23 -1.09 -9.86
N ASP A 86 14.15 -0.99 -11.18
CA ASP A 86 14.63 -2.03 -12.09
C ASP A 86 16.17 -2.06 -12.10
N ALA A 87 16.79 -3.22 -11.96
CA ALA A 87 18.25 -3.36 -11.98
C ALA A 87 18.88 -2.89 -13.31
N LYS A 88 18.19 -3.07 -14.43
CA LYS A 88 18.67 -2.78 -15.79
C LYS A 88 18.34 -1.36 -16.23
N GLU A 89 17.13 -0.87 -15.95
CA GLU A 89 16.73 0.50 -16.31
C GLU A 89 17.19 1.53 -15.28
N GLY A 90 17.42 1.08 -14.04
CA GLY A 90 17.80 1.95 -12.94
C GLY A 90 16.70 2.94 -12.59
N VAL A 91 17.12 4.06 -12.04
CA VAL A 91 16.25 5.14 -11.61
C VAL A 91 15.62 5.85 -12.81
N GLN A 92 14.30 6.08 -12.75
CA GLN A 92 13.52 6.80 -13.77
C GLN A 92 12.77 8.00 -13.18
N GLU A 93 12.25 8.91 -14.04
CA GLU A 93 11.54 10.14 -13.65
C GLU A 93 10.42 9.90 -12.61
N GLN A 94 9.54 8.92 -12.85
CA GLN A 94 8.47 8.58 -11.91
C GLN A 94 8.99 8.03 -10.57
N THR A 95 10.21 7.50 -10.53
CA THR A 95 10.82 7.06 -9.26
C THR A 95 11.13 8.26 -8.38
N PHE A 96 11.64 9.35 -8.98
CA PHE A 96 11.83 10.62 -8.27
C PHE A 96 10.50 11.23 -7.82
N GLU A 97 9.51 11.31 -8.71
CA GLU A 97 8.18 11.84 -8.36
C GLU A 97 7.55 11.08 -7.18
N HIS A 98 7.65 9.74 -7.21
CA HIS A 98 7.15 8.91 -6.13
C HIS A 98 7.92 9.16 -4.82
N LEU A 99 9.24 9.27 -4.88
CA LEU A 99 10.07 9.58 -3.71
C LEU A 99 9.71 10.94 -3.11
N GLU A 100 9.52 11.97 -3.94
CA GLU A 100 9.08 13.30 -3.48
C GLU A 100 7.72 13.24 -2.78
N ILE A 101 6.76 12.48 -3.31
CA ILE A 101 5.46 12.29 -2.67
C ILE A 101 5.60 11.58 -1.33
N ILE A 102 6.40 10.52 -1.26
CA ILE A 102 6.68 9.77 -0.02
C ILE A 102 7.29 10.70 1.03
N ASP A 103 8.25 11.53 0.62
CA ASP A 103 8.94 12.49 1.47
C ASP A 103 8.00 13.57 2.01
N LEU A 104 7.14 14.13 1.15
CA LEU A 104 6.10 15.09 1.55
C LEU A 104 5.08 14.49 2.52
N LEU A 105 4.78 13.19 2.39
CA LEU A 105 3.89 12.47 3.32
C LEU A 105 4.59 12.10 4.63
N GLY A 106 5.92 12.27 4.73
CA GLY A 106 6.71 11.98 5.94
C GLY A 106 6.89 10.49 6.23
N ILE A 107 6.75 9.63 5.21
CA ILE A 107 6.94 8.19 5.38
C ILE A 107 8.45 7.90 5.44
N SER A 108 8.92 7.52 6.62
CA SER A 108 10.36 7.40 6.93
C SER A 108 10.87 5.97 7.06
N ILE A 109 10.00 4.97 6.87
CA ILE A 109 10.38 3.56 6.90
C ILE A 109 10.22 3.02 5.49
N GLY A 110 11.32 2.58 4.89
CA GLY A 110 11.30 2.06 3.54
C GLY A 110 12.29 0.92 3.32
N ILE A 111 12.13 0.27 2.18
CA ILE A 111 13.06 -0.72 1.64
C ILE A 111 13.25 -0.38 0.17
N LEU A 112 14.51 -0.18 -0.23
CA LEU A 112 14.86 -0.06 -1.64
C LEU A 112 14.93 -1.47 -2.23
N VAL A 113 14.07 -1.77 -3.19
CA VAL A 113 13.98 -3.08 -3.83
C VAL A 113 14.47 -2.98 -5.26
N ILE A 114 15.59 -3.62 -5.56
CA ILE A 114 16.16 -3.69 -6.92
C ILE A 114 15.61 -4.94 -7.62
N THR A 115 14.71 -4.79 -8.58
CA THR A 115 14.03 -5.90 -9.26
C THR A 115 14.74 -6.31 -10.55
N LYS A 116 14.31 -7.43 -11.15
CA LYS A 116 14.85 -7.98 -12.40
C LYS A 116 16.35 -8.31 -12.30
N LEU A 117 16.78 -8.77 -11.13
CA LEU A 117 18.15 -9.25 -10.88
C LEU A 117 18.62 -10.28 -11.91
N ASP A 118 17.71 -11.10 -12.45
CA ASP A 118 17.99 -12.10 -13.47
C ASP A 118 18.41 -11.54 -14.84
N LEU A 119 18.28 -10.23 -15.07
CA LEU A 119 18.58 -9.58 -16.34
C LEU A 119 19.92 -8.83 -16.38
N VAL A 120 20.67 -8.82 -15.27
CA VAL A 120 21.89 -8.03 -15.11
C VAL A 120 23.05 -8.85 -14.56
N ASP A 121 24.28 -8.41 -14.83
CA ASP A 121 25.47 -8.93 -14.17
C ASP A 121 25.78 -8.17 -12.85
N ALA A 122 26.82 -8.62 -12.12
CA ALA A 122 27.19 -8.05 -10.84
C ALA A 122 27.58 -6.56 -10.91
N ASN A 123 28.23 -6.14 -12.00
CA ASN A 123 28.67 -4.75 -12.15
C ASN A 123 27.47 -3.83 -12.40
N GLN A 124 26.55 -4.27 -13.28
CA GLN A 124 25.32 -3.53 -13.57
C GLN A 124 24.42 -3.43 -12.33
N LEU A 125 24.32 -4.51 -11.54
CA LEU A 125 23.60 -4.50 -10.28
C LEU A 125 24.20 -3.50 -9.29
N GLU A 126 25.53 -3.49 -9.15
CA GLU A 126 26.25 -2.57 -8.26
C GLU A 126 26.00 -1.12 -8.66
N GLU A 127 26.19 -0.78 -9.94
CA GLU A 127 25.94 0.57 -10.48
C GLU A 127 24.50 1.04 -10.24
N SER A 128 23.51 0.21 -10.59
CA SER A 128 22.09 0.53 -10.39
C SER A 128 21.75 0.69 -8.90
N THR A 129 22.34 -0.14 -8.04
CA THR A 129 22.15 -0.07 -6.58
C THR A 129 22.76 1.21 -6.01
N GLU A 130 23.96 1.60 -6.43
CA GLU A 130 24.63 2.82 -5.99
C GLU A 130 23.85 4.06 -6.39
N MET A 131 23.48 4.19 -7.67
CA MET A 131 22.68 5.31 -8.16
C MET A 131 21.34 5.42 -7.43
N SER A 132 20.70 4.28 -7.16
CA SER A 132 19.43 4.25 -6.43
C SER A 132 19.59 4.68 -4.97
N ARG A 133 20.71 4.37 -4.32
CA ARG A 133 21.00 4.84 -2.96
C ARG A 133 21.35 6.32 -2.93
N GLU A 134 22.08 6.81 -3.92
CA GLU A 134 22.41 8.24 -4.05
C GLU A 134 21.14 9.09 -4.16
N MET A 135 20.12 8.63 -4.89
CA MET A 135 18.81 9.30 -4.95
C MET A 135 18.19 9.50 -3.56
N LEU A 136 18.36 8.55 -2.64
CA LEU A 136 17.72 8.60 -1.34
C LEU A 136 18.38 9.60 -0.38
N VAL A 137 19.60 10.07 -0.69
CA VAL A 137 20.35 10.99 0.17
C VAL A 137 19.60 12.31 0.31
N GLY A 138 19.39 12.75 1.55
CA GLY A 138 18.64 13.96 1.89
C GLY A 138 17.13 13.78 1.97
N THR A 139 16.61 12.56 1.81
CA THR A 139 15.17 12.24 1.92
C THR A 139 14.85 11.48 3.20
N THR A 140 13.57 11.36 3.53
CA THR A 140 13.03 10.52 4.61
C THR A 140 13.39 9.03 4.48
N LEU A 141 13.77 8.57 3.28
CA LEU A 141 14.19 7.18 3.03
C LEU A 141 15.71 7.00 2.99
N GLU A 142 16.50 8.03 3.32
CA GLU A 142 17.96 7.90 3.41
C GLU A 142 18.37 6.75 4.34
N GLY A 143 19.30 5.91 3.89
CA GLY A 143 19.79 4.76 4.66
C GLY A 143 18.82 3.58 4.72
N SER A 144 17.74 3.58 3.94
CA SER A 144 16.84 2.42 3.82
C SER A 144 17.61 1.15 3.40
N PRO A 145 17.31 -0.02 4.00
CA PRO A 145 17.90 -1.28 3.58
C PRO A 145 17.61 -1.54 2.10
N THR A 146 18.59 -2.11 1.41
CA THR A 146 18.47 -2.46 -0.02
C THR A 146 18.44 -3.97 -0.20
N VAL A 147 17.52 -4.48 -1.00
CA VAL A 147 17.44 -5.89 -1.36
C VAL A 147 17.26 -6.03 -2.87
N ALA A 148 18.13 -6.80 -3.52
CA ALA A 148 17.97 -7.16 -4.92
C ALA A 148 17.16 -8.46 -5.04
N VAL A 149 16.24 -8.52 -6.00
CA VAL A 149 15.33 -9.64 -6.18
C VAL A 149 15.07 -9.95 -7.65
N SER A 150 14.78 -11.22 -7.93
CA SER A 150 14.12 -11.64 -9.16
C SER A 150 12.75 -12.22 -8.85
N ASN A 151 11.72 -11.60 -9.41
CA ASN A 151 10.35 -12.10 -9.32
C ASN A 151 10.13 -13.40 -10.12
N ILE A 152 11.08 -13.75 -11.02
CA ILE A 152 11.00 -14.92 -11.89
C ILE A 152 11.74 -16.11 -11.27
N THR A 153 12.99 -15.92 -10.85
CA THR A 153 13.79 -17.01 -10.25
C THR A 153 13.47 -17.21 -8.78
N GLY A 154 12.89 -16.20 -8.11
CA GLY A 154 12.66 -16.17 -6.67
C GLY A 154 13.89 -15.76 -5.85
N GLU A 155 15.02 -15.47 -6.51
CA GLU A 155 16.23 -15.01 -5.84
C GLU A 155 15.97 -13.71 -5.06
N GLY A 156 16.50 -13.64 -3.85
CA GLY A 156 16.36 -12.47 -2.95
C GLY A 156 14.98 -12.31 -2.29
N ILE A 157 13.94 -13.04 -2.71
CA ILE A 157 12.58 -12.89 -2.17
C ILE A 157 12.52 -13.22 -0.68
N ASP A 158 13.16 -14.30 -0.23
CA ASP A 158 13.16 -14.65 1.20
C ASP A 158 13.97 -13.66 2.04
N GLN A 159 15.05 -13.09 1.48
CA GLN A 159 15.77 -11.99 2.12
C GLN A 159 14.87 -10.75 2.24
N LEU A 160 14.11 -10.41 1.20
CA LEU A 160 13.17 -9.29 1.25
C LEU A 160 12.08 -9.52 2.30
N LYS A 161 11.53 -10.72 2.42
CA LYS A 161 10.56 -11.08 3.47
C LYS A 161 11.14 -10.82 4.87
N GLN A 162 12.38 -11.24 5.10
CA GLN A 162 13.05 -11.02 6.37
C GLN A 162 13.25 -9.51 6.65
N THR A 163 13.69 -8.75 5.66
CA THR A 163 13.85 -7.29 5.76
C THR A 163 12.50 -6.60 6.05
N ILE A 164 11.41 -7.04 5.42
CA ILE A 164 10.05 -6.54 5.71
C ILE A 164 9.69 -6.79 7.17
N VAL A 165 9.90 -8.01 7.68
CA VAL A 165 9.62 -8.36 9.08
C VAL A 165 10.42 -7.47 10.04
N ASP A 166 11.68 -7.16 9.71
CA ASP A 166 12.52 -6.32 10.56
C ASP A 166 12.11 -4.84 10.51
N GLN A 167 11.69 -4.32 9.34
CA GLN A 167 11.13 -2.97 9.24
C GLN A 167 9.76 -2.83 9.91
N VAL A 168 8.92 -3.87 9.89
CA VAL A 168 7.66 -3.92 10.63
C VAL A 168 7.88 -3.71 12.12
N LYS A 169 8.93 -4.31 12.70
CA LYS A 169 9.28 -4.07 14.12
C LYS A 169 9.61 -2.59 14.38
N ASN A 170 10.33 -1.94 13.47
CA ASN A 170 10.68 -0.52 13.60
C ASN A 170 9.46 0.40 13.49
N ALA A 171 8.45 0.01 12.71
CA ALA A 171 7.22 0.79 12.52
C ALA A 171 6.28 0.80 13.73
N THR A 172 6.47 -0.06 14.74
CA THR A 172 5.45 -0.33 15.77
C THR A 172 5.31 0.68 16.92
N LYS A 173 5.93 1.88 16.88
CA LYS A 173 5.80 2.86 17.99
C LYS A 173 4.41 3.52 18.16
N GLU A 174 3.71 3.04 19.21
CA GLU A 174 2.79 3.61 20.22
C GLU A 174 1.54 4.52 19.99
N GLU A 175 1.33 5.31 18.93
CA GLU A 175 0.37 6.45 19.07
C GLU A 175 -1.08 6.32 18.54
N PHE A 176 -1.54 5.18 18.00
CA PHE A 176 -2.82 5.15 17.26
C PHE A 176 -4.05 4.60 18.00
N GLU A 177 -3.90 3.88 19.12
CA GLU A 177 -5.05 3.21 19.77
C GLU A 177 -6.02 4.19 20.46
N ASN A 178 -5.57 5.42 20.82
CA ASN A 178 -6.39 6.42 21.54
C ASN A 178 -6.97 7.55 20.66
N GLY A 179 -6.96 7.38 19.33
CA GLY A 179 -7.42 8.40 18.37
C GLY A 179 -8.93 8.40 18.08
N ILE A 180 -9.39 9.41 17.33
CA ILE A 180 -10.74 9.43 16.74
C ILE A 180 -10.73 8.60 15.45
N PRO A 181 -11.64 7.63 15.25
CA PRO A 181 -11.74 6.80 14.04
C PRO A 181 -11.89 7.65 12.78
N ARG A 182 -10.91 7.54 11.89
CA ARG A 182 -10.91 8.15 10.55
C ARG A 182 -10.70 7.07 9.50
N LEU A 183 -11.63 6.98 8.57
CA LEU A 183 -11.53 6.11 7.41
C LEU A 183 -11.39 6.98 6.17
N TYR A 184 -10.23 6.93 5.52
CA TYR A 184 -10.04 7.57 4.23
C TYR A 184 -10.62 6.65 3.16
N VAL A 185 -11.69 7.09 2.52
CA VAL A 185 -12.43 6.28 1.54
C VAL A 185 -11.69 6.33 0.20
N ASP A 186 -11.30 5.16 -0.30
CA ASP A 186 -10.65 5.02 -1.61
C ASP A 186 -11.60 4.47 -2.69
N ARG A 187 -12.64 3.71 -2.31
CA ARG A 187 -13.68 3.24 -3.23
C ARG A 187 -15.04 3.20 -2.54
N ILE A 188 -16.07 3.36 -3.35
CA ILE A 188 -17.47 3.28 -2.94
C ILE A 188 -18.20 2.34 -3.89
N PHE A 189 -18.92 1.38 -3.34
CA PHE A 189 -19.78 0.46 -4.08
C PHE A 189 -21.21 0.59 -3.57
N ILE A 190 -22.19 0.66 -4.46
CA ILE A 190 -23.61 0.61 -4.07
C ILE A 190 -24.12 -0.78 -4.38
N MET A 191 -24.49 -1.53 -3.35
CA MET A 191 -25.02 -2.88 -3.48
C MET A 191 -26.50 -2.91 -3.14
N SER A 192 -27.32 -3.38 -4.08
CA SER A 192 -28.76 -3.55 -3.89
C SER A 192 -29.05 -4.40 -2.66
N GLY A 193 -29.91 -3.90 -1.76
CA GLY A 193 -30.25 -4.55 -0.49
C GLY A 193 -29.24 -4.36 0.66
N PHE A 194 -27.98 -4.01 0.38
CA PHE A 194 -26.95 -3.85 1.41
C PHE A 194 -26.67 -2.38 1.75
N GLY A 195 -26.83 -1.46 0.78
CA GLY A 195 -26.50 -0.04 0.93
C GLY A 195 -25.15 0.31 0.30
N ALA A 196 -24.52 1.39 0.77
CA ALA A 196 -23.20 1.77 0.31
C ALA A 196 -22.12 1.02 1.11
N ILE A 197 -21.18 0.41 0.41
CA ILE A 197 -19.98 -0.17 0.97
C ILE A 197 -18.82 0.74 0.60
N VAL A 198 -18.12 1.25 1.60
CA VAL A 198 -16.92 2.06 1.41
C VAL A 198 -15.70 1.25 1.81
N THR A 199 -14.61 1.34 1.04
CA THR A 199 -13.32 0.75 1.40
C THR A 199 -12.31 1.82 1.74
N GLY A 200 -11.40 1.49 2.64
CA GLY A 200 -10.36 2.41 3.08
C GLY A 200 -9.45 1.83 4.16
N THR A 201 -8.36 2.54 4.43
CA THR A 201 -7.48 2.26 5.56
C THR A 201 -7.97 3.01 6.80
N LEU A 202 -8.23 2.29 7.88
CA LEU A 202 -8.65 2.88 9.15
C LEU A 202 -7.43 3.47 9.87
N VAL A 203 -7.54 4.74 10.27
CA VAL A 203 -6.51 5.46 11.03
C VAL A 203 -7.12 6.01 12.32
N GLY A 204 -6.38 5.85 13.42
CA GLY A 204 -6.67 6.41 14.75
C GLY A 204 -7.95 5.87 15.40
N GLY A 205 -7.87 5.07 16.45
CA GLY A 205 -9.06 4.52 17.13
C GLY A 205 -9.82 3.43 16.36
N ILE A 206 -10.83 2.87 17.01
CA ILE A 206 -11.52 1.64 16.57
C ILE A 206 -12.87 1.99 15.94
N ILE A 207 -13.26 1.25 14.89
CA ILE A 207 -14.64 1.25 14.37
C ILE A 207 -15.34 -0.03 14.82
N GLN A 208 -16.52 0.09 15.41
CA GLN A 208 -17.37 -1.04 15.84
C GLN A 208 -18.66 -1.08 15.03
N GLN A 209 -19.24 -2.27 14.92
CA GLN A 209 -20.59 -2.42 14.36
C GLN A 209 -21.58 -1.55 15.14
N ASP A 210 -22.56 -0.98 14.45
CA ASP A 210 -23.55 -0.03 14.95
C ASP A 210 -23.04 1.34 15.39
N GLN A 211 -21.73 1.59 15.28
CA GLN A 211 -21.15 2.89 15.55
C GLN A 211 -21.68 3.95 14.57
N ARG A 212 -21.95 5.15 15.10
CA ARG A 212 -22.28 6.33 14.30
C ARG A 212 -21.00 7.03 13.86
N MET A 213 -20.94 7.40 12.60
CA MET A 213 -19.83 8.14 12.02
C MET A 213 -20.36 9.34 11.22
N LYS A 214 -19.46 10.25 10.85
CA LYS A 214 -19.77 11.39 10.00
C LYS A 214 -18.94 11.32 8.72
N ILE A 215 -19.61 11.48 7.58
CA ILE A 215 -18.93 11.63 6.30
C ILE A 215 -18.50 13.09 6.19
N LEU A 216 -17.21 13.32 5.95
CA LEU A 216 -16.67 14.65 5.68
C LEU A 216 -16.46 14.85 4.17
N PRO A 217 -16.59 16.10 3.65
CA PRO A 217 -16.84 17.34 4.38
C PRO A 217 -18.32 17.60 4.74
N GLY A 218 -19.26 16.86 4.15
CA GLY A 218 -20.71 17.12 4.24
C GLY A 218 -21.37 16.94 5.61
N ARG A 219 -20.67 16.34 6.59
CA ARG A 219 -21.11 16.05 7.98
C ARG A 219 -22.36 15.17 8.09
N ASN A 220 -22.72 14.43 7.04
CA ASN A 220 -23.85 13.49 7.09
C ASN A 220 -23.57 12.37 8.11
N GLU A 221 -24.54 12.13 9.01
CA GLU A 221 -24.44 11.03 9.96
C GLU A 221 -24.82 9.71 9.31
N VAL A 222 -23.93 8.73 9.47
CA VAL A 222 -24.10 7.36 8.97
C VAL A 222 -23.93 6.38 10.11
N ARG A 223 -24.46 5.17 9.93
CA ARG A 223 -24.29 4.07 10.89
C ARG A 223 -23.59 2.90 10.19
N VAL A 224 -22.61 2.33 10.89
CA VAL A 224 -21.89 1.14 10.45
C VAL A 224 -22.78 -0.08 10.63
N ARG A 225 -23.22 -0.70 9.53
CA ARG A 225 -24.05 -1.91 9.56
C ARG A 225 -23.24 -3.19 9.60
N GLY A 226 -22.07 -3.18 8.97
CA GLY A 226 -21.18 -4.33 8.87
C GLY A 226 -19.76 -3.90 8.56
N ILE A 227 -18.82 -4.72 9.00
CA ILE A 227 -17.39 -4.49 8.87
C ILE A 227 -16.79 -5.76 8.29
N GLN A 228 -15.94 -5.62 7.28
CA GLN A 228 -15.08 -6.69 6.81
C GLN A 228 -13.62 -6.22 6.82
N VAL A 229 -12.73 -7.12 7.20
CA VAL A 229 -11.27 -6.93 7.16
C VAL A 229 -10.70 -8.11 6.40
N HIS A 230 -9.87 -7.85 5.39
CA HIS A 230 -9.32 -8.91 4.51
C HIS A 230 -10.38 -9.88 3.95
N ASN A 231 -11.55 -9.36 3.55
CA ASN A 231 -12.71 -10.13 3.05
C ASN A 231 -13.41 -11.02 4.09
N GLU A 232 -13.08 -10.92 5.36
CA GLU A 232 -13.73 -11.67 6.44
C GLU A 232 -14.61 -10.74 7.30
N PRO A 233 -15.86 -11.14 7.61
CA PRO A 233 -16.72 -10.38 8.52
C PRO A 233 -16.13 -10.27 9.93
N THR A 234 -16.18 -9.08 10.51
CA THR A 234 -15.75 -8.82 11.89
C THR A 234 -16.72 -7.87 12.60
N VAL A 235 -16.68 -7.88 13.94
CA VAL A 235 -17.46 -6.97 14.80
C VAL A 235 -16.78 -5.61 15.02
N GLN A 236 -15.46 -5.56 14.81
CA GLN A 236 -14.66 -4.35 14.98
C GLN A 236 -13.49 -4.31 14.00
N ALA A 237 -13.08 -3.10 13.63
CA ALA A 237 -11.86 -2.81 12.89
C ALA A 237 -10.91 -1.95 13.72
N LEU A 238 -9.62 -2.27 13.64
CA LEU A 238 -8.53 -1.62 14.34
C LEU A 238 -7.75 -0.68 13.40
N PRO A 239 -7.06 0.35 13.93
CA PRO A 239 -6.14 1.17 13.15
C PRO A 239 -5.11 0.34 12.38
N GLY A 240 -4.79 0.79 11.16
CA GLY A 240 -3.90 0.10 10.23
C GLY A 240 -4.55 -1.06 9.49
N GLN A 241 -5.82 -1.38 9.76
CA GLN A 241 -6.54 -2.36 8.95
C GLN A 241 -7.16 -1.70 7.73
N ARG A 242 -7.06 -2.42 6.61
CA ARG A 242 -7.89 -2.13 5.44
C ARG A 242 -9.27 -2.74 5.64
N THR A 243 -10.29 -1.89 5.56
CA THR A 243 -11.67 -2.25 5.90
C THR A 243 -12.60 -2.06 4.72
N ALA A 244 -13.65 -2.88 4.67
CA ALA A 244 -14.86 -2.60 3.91
C ALA A 244 -16.00 -2.37 4.91
N ILE A 245 -16.57 -1.17 4.89
CA ILE A 245 -17.59 -0.73 5.84
C ILE A 245 -18.91 -0.56 5.09
N ASN A 246 -19.93 -1.30 5.52
CA ASN A 246 -21.29 -1.09 5.06
C ASN A 246 -21.92 0.06 5.86
N LEU A 247 -22.30 1.13 5.16
CA LEU A 247 -22.91 2.32 5.73
C LEU A 247 -24.39 2.41 5.38
N SER A 248 -25.22 2.66 6.40
CA SER A 248 -26.61 3.05 6.21
C SER A 248 -26.73 4.54 5.89
N ASN A 249 -27.82 4.91 5.21
CA ASN A 249 -28.20 6.31 4.94
C ASN A 249 -27.24 7.06 4.01
N VAL A 250 -26.51 6.33 3.16
CA VAL A 250 -25.71 6.91 2.07
C VAL A 250 -26.52 6.81 0.79
N THR A 251 -26.88 7.95 0.20
CA THR A 251 -27.52 8.04 -1.13
C THR A 251 -26.46 8.28 -2.22
N GLU A 252 -26.81 8.01 -3.49
CA GLU A 252 -25.91 8.19 -4.66
C GLU A 252 -25.22 9.56 -4.72
N THR A 253 -25.86 10.61 -4.19
CA THR A 253 -25.32 11.98 -4.18
C THR A 253 -24.04 12.14 -3.32
N ILE A 254 -23.78 11.23 -2.38
CA ILE A 254 -22.60 11.27 -1.51
C ILE A 254 -21.37 10.65 -2.19
N SER A 255 -21.53 9.86 -3.26
CA SER A 255 -20.41 9.22 -3.97
C SER A 255 -19.66 10.13 -4.95
N GLN A 256 -20.01 11.43 -5.00
CA GLN A 256 -19.43 12.42 -5.92
C GLN A 256 -18.43 13.38 -5.24
N TYR A 257 -18.09 13.15 -3.98
CA TYR A 257 -17.11 13.92 -3.22
C TYR A 257 -15.84 13.11 -2.98
#